data_AF-A0A963HJZ1-F1
#
_entry.id   AF-A0A963HJZ1-F1
#
_cell.length_a   1.000
_cell.length_b   1.000
_cell.length_c   1.000
_cell.angle_alpha   90.00
_cell.angle_beta   90.00
_cell.angle_gamma   90.00
#
_symmetry.space_group_name_H-M   'P 1'
#
loop_
_entity.id
_entity.type
_entity.pdbx_description
1 polymer ?
#
loop_
_entity_poly.entity_id
_entity_poly.type
_entity_poly.pdbx_seq_one_letter_code
_entity_poly.pdbx_strand_id
1 'polypeptide(L)'
;MSAQASANWRSGAATEGPEYDTDPELALAAVLQLLSRFPARRSPALAQAIASHFRVIGSDPRLSACLRDCAARLVRDWEAYAVLGEAGDLSQDSRVLH
;
A
#
# COMPACT_ATOMS: atom_id res chain seq x y z
N MET A 1 27.20 -5.29 29.03
CA MET A 1 27.30 -6.00 27.74
C MET A 1 25.88 -6.43 27.38
N SER A 2 25.03 -5.51 26.92
CA SER A 2 24.82 -5.11 25.51
C SER A 2 24.08 -6.17 24.70
N ALA A 3 22.76 -6.00 24.56
CA ALA A 3 21.96 -6.45 23.41
C ALA A 3 20.59 -5.74 23.42
N GLN A 4 20.58 -4.40 23.41
CA GLN A 4 19.43 -3.62 22.92
C GLN A 4 19.76 -3.21 21.49
N ALA A 5 19.61 -4.16 20.56
CA ALA A 5 19.71 -3.91 19.14
C ALA A 5 18.29 -3.87 18.55
N SER A 6 17.86 -2.64 18.26
CA SER A 6 17.01 -2.30 17.13
C SER A 6 15.53 -2.72 17.18
N ALA A 7 14.78 -2.14 18.11
CA ALA A 7 13.34 -1.92 17.95
C ALA A 7 13.04 -0.47 17.50
N ASN A 8 13.83 0.07 16.55
CA ASN A 8 13.74 1.47 16.13
C ASN A 8 12.68 1.76 15.04
N TRP A 9 11.83 0.80 14.68
CA TRP A 9 10.81 1.02 13.63
C TRP A 9 9.54 1.73 14.14
N ARG A 10 9.49 2.12 15.42
CA ARG A 10 8.37 2.87 16.03
C ARG A 10 8.76 4.31 16.40
N SER A 11 9.38 5.06 15.51
CA SER A 11 9.48 6.54 15.62
C SER A 11 10.00 7.13 14.31
N GLY A 12 9.20 7.04 13.25
CA GLY A 12 9.36 7.84 12.05
C GLY A 12 8.06 8.60 11.84
N ALA A 13 8.08 9.90 12.10
CA ALA A 13 6.94 10.79 11.95
C ALA A 13 6.47 10.83 10.49
N ALA A 14 5.17 11.05 10.34
CA ALA A 14 4.45 11.17 9.08
C ALA A 14 4.85 12.41 8.27
N THR A 15 6.00 12.40 7.58
CA THR A 15 6.31 13.40 6.52
C THR A 15 7.33 12.97 5.47
N GLU A 16 8.17 11.97 5.70
CA GLU A 16 9.05 11.41 4.65
C GLU A 16 8.49 10.06 4.20
N GLY A 17 8.01 10.01 2.96
CA GLY A 17 7.66 8.75 2.32
C GLY A 17 8.88 7.81 2.31
N PRO A 18 8.68 6.50 2.18
CA PRO A 18 9.82 5.57 2.23
C PRO A 18 10.81 5.89 1.11
N GLU A 19 12.10 5.86 1.40
CA GLU A 19 13.17 6.18 0.46
C GLU A 19 13.34 5.09 -0.62
N TYR A 20 12.41 5.03 -1.57
CA TYR A 20 12.45 4.08 -2.68
C TYR A 20 13.61 4.35 -3.66
N ASP A 21 14.10 5.59 -3.70
CA ASP A 21 15.21 5.99 -4.58
C ASP A 21 16.53 5.26 -4.26
N THR A 22 16.69 4.79 -3.03
CA THR A 22 17.89 4.11 -2.55
C THR A 22 17.71 2.59 -2.56
N ASP A 23 16.49 2.12 -2.27
CA ASP A 23 16.15 0.70 -2.22
C ASP A 23 14.76 0.44 -2.84
N PRO A 24 14.70 0.01 -4.11
CA PRO A 24 13.44 -0.21 -4.81
C PRO A 24 12.66 -1.42 -4.26
N GLU A 25 13.31 -2.33 -3.53
CA GLU A 25 12.66 -3.49 -2.92
C GLU A 25 11.76 -3.08 -1.73
N LEU A 26 12.00 -1.90 -1.13
CA LEU A 26 11.13 -1.36 -0.07
C LEU A 26 9.71 -1.12 -0.55
N ALA A 27 9.50 -0.76 -1.82
CA ALA A 27 8.17 -0.59 -2.39
C ALA A 27 7.42 -1.94 -2.42
N LEU A 28 8.12 -3.01 -2.77
CA LEU A 28 7.57 -4.37 -2.75
C LEU A 28 7.27 -4.83 -1.32
N ALA A 29 8.20 -4.61 -0.39
CA ALA A 29 8.01 -4.95 1.03
C ALA A 29 6.79 -4.21 1.63
N ALA A 30 6.63 -2.93 1.30
CA ALA A 30 5.48 -2.14 1.72
C ALA A 30 4.16 -2.70 1.14
N VAL A 31 4.12 -3.06 -0.14
CA VAL A 31 2.94 -3.72 -0.74
C VAL A 31 2.59 -5.02 -0.01
N LEU A 32 3.56 -5.91 0.21
CA LEU A 32 3.33 -7.18 0.93
C LEU A 32 2.77 -6.93 2.34
N GLN A 33 3.27 -5.90 3.02
CA GLN A 33 2.81 -5.52 4.33
C GLN A 33 1.38 -4.95 4.31
N LEU A 34 1.01 -4.17 3.30
CA LEU A 34 -0.35 -3.66 3.14
C LEU A 34 -1.34 -4.78 2.77
N LEU A 35 -0.94 -5.67 1.85
CA LEU A 35 -1.74 -6.81 1.42
C LEU A 35 -2.07 -7.76 2.57
N SER A 36 -1.12 -8.04 3.47
CA SER A 36 -1.38 -8.88 4.65
C SER A 36 -2.41 -8.29 5.62
N ARG A 37 -2.62 -6.97 5.59
CA ARG A 37 -3.58 -6.25 6.45
C ARG A 37 -4.92 -5.99 5.80
N PHE A 38 -4.98 -6.01 4.46
CA PHE A 38 -6.19 -5.70 3.70
C PHE A 38 -7.41 -6.58 4.03
N PRO A 39 -7.29 -7.92 4.20
CA PRO A 39 -8.44 -8.75 4.54
C PRO A 39 -9.14 -8.36 5.86
N ALA A 40 -8.36 -7.86 6.83
CA ALA A 40 -8.88 -7.43 8.13
C ALA A 40 -9.44 -6.00 8.11
N ARG A 41 -9.01 -5.16 7.15
CA ARG A 41 -9.39 -3.75 7.04
C ARG A 41 -9.57 -3.39 5.56
N ARG A 42 -10.72 -3.77 4.98
CA ARG A 42 -11.11 -3.37 3.62
C ARG A 42 -11.45 -1.88 3.61
N SER A 43 -10.43 -1.05 3.48
CA SER A 43 -10.54 0.40 3.45
C SER A 43 -10.17 0.93 2.06
N PRO A 44 -10.94 1.88 1.50
CA PRO A 44 -10.59 2.57 0.27
C PRO A 44 -9.21 3.21 0.30
N ALA A 45 -8.88 3.88 1.41
CA ALA A 45 -7.58 4.52 1.60
C ALA A 45 -6.43 3.50 1.54
N LEU A 46 -6.65 2.29 2.08
CA LEU A 46 -5.67 1.21 2.03
C LEU A 46 -5.51 0.66 0.61
N ALA A 47 -6.62 0.49 -0.13
CA ALA A 47 -6.58 0.08 -1.53
C ALA A 47 -5.85 1.12 -2.41
N GLN A 48 -6.11 2.41 -2.17
CA GLN A 48 -5.42 3.50 -2.88
C GLN A 48 -3.93 3.56 -2.54
N ALA A 49 -3.56 3.30 -1.28
CA ALA A 49 -2.15 3.20 -0.88
C ALA A 49 -1.45 2.06 -1.62
N ILE A 50 -2.07 0.88 -1.70
CA ILE A 50 -1.55 -0.27 -2.45
C ILE A 50 -1.35 0.08 -3.94
N ALA A 51 -2.36 0.70 -4.57
CA ALA A 51 -2.26 1.16 -5.96
C ALA A 51 -1.10 2.14 -6.18
N SER A 52 -0.91 3.10 -5.27
CA SER A 52 0.20 4.06 -5.34
C SER A 52 1.57 3.39 -5.29
N HIS A 53 1.76 2.38 -4.43
CA HIS A 53 3.02 1.64 -4.37
C HIS A 53 3.25 0.80 -5.64
N PHE A 54 2.20 0.21 -6.23
CA PHE A 54 2.34 -0.46 -7.53
C PHE A 54 2.76 0.49 -8.64
N ARG A 55 2.34 1.77 -8.64
CA ARG A 55 2.83 2.75 -9.62
C ARG A 55 4.33 3.02 -9.48
N VAL A 56 4.84 3.09 -8.24
CA VAL A 56 6.28 3.23 -7.97
C VAL A 56 7.03 2.03 -8.54
N ILE A 57 6.59 0.81 -8.21
CA ILE A 57 7.19 -0.44 -8.70
C ILE A 57 7.15 -0.51 -10.24
N GLY A 58 6.01 -0.17 -10.85
CA GLY A 58 5.82 -0.20 -12.30
C GLY A 58 6.70 0.80 -13.06
N SER A 59 7.10 1.89 -12.40
CA SER A 59 7.88 2.98 -13.01
C SER A 59 9.38 2.87 -12.75
N ASP A 60 9.82 1.99 -11.84
CA ASP A 60 11.22 1.88 -11.45
C ASP A 60 12.03 1.00 -12.44
N PRO A 61 12.93 1.58 -13.25
CA PRO A 61 13.68 0.85 -14.27
C PRO A 61 14.67 -0.17 -13.69
N ARG A 62 15.01 -0.07 -12.39
CA ARG A 62 15.95 -0.97 -11.70
C ARG A 62 15.32 -2.32 -11.37
N LEU A 63 13.98 -2.39 -11.30
CA LEU A 63 13.24 -3.64 -11.09
C LEU A 63 13.10 -4.43 -12.40
N SER A 64 12.84 -5.73 -12.32
CA SER A 64 12.67 -6.56 -13.53
C SER A 64 11.43 -6.17 -14.33
N ALA A 65 11.48 -6.33 -15.67
CA ALA A 65 10.34 -6.04 -16.53
C ALA A 65 9.07 -6.81 -16.12
N CYS A 66 9.22 -8.08 -15.73
CA CYS A 66 8.12 -8.91 -15.22
C CYS A 66 7.43 -8.27 -14.00
N LEU A 67 8.21 -7.77 -13.04
CA LEU A 67 7.65 -7.10 -11.85
C LEU A 67 6.97 -5.79 -12.20
N ARG A 68 7.57 -4.99 -13.09
CA ARG A 68 6.97 -3.72 -13.54
C ARG A 68 5.63 -3.93 -14.25
N ASP A 69 5.58 -4.87 -15.20
CA ASP A 69 4.39 -5.18 -15.99
C ASP A 69 3.27 -5.74 -15.10
N CYS A 70 3.65 -6.60 -14.13
CA CYS A 70 2.72 -7.12 -13.14
C CYS A 70 2.13 -5.99 -12.28
N ALA A 71 2.98 -5.11 -11.74
CA ALA A 71 2.54 -3.98 -10.93
C ALA A 71 1.63 -3.03 -11.73
N ALA A 72 1.97 -2.71 -12.98
CA ALA A 72 1.18 -1.85 -13.84
C ALA A 72 -0.24 -2.38 -14.07
N ARG A 73 -0.41 -3.70 -14.24
CA ARG A 73 -1.73 -4.34 -14.35
C ARG A 73 -2.52 -4.22 -13.06
N LEU A 74 -1.88 -4.47 -11.92
CA LEU A 74 -2.52 -4.47 -10.60
C LEU A 74 -2.99 -3.09 -10.15
N VAL A 75 -2.38 -1.99 -10.62
CA VAL A 75 -2.84 -0.62 -10.30
C VAL A 75 -4.33 -0.45 -10.56
N ARG A 76 -4.83 -0.92 -11.72
CA ARG A 76 -6.23 -0.76 -12.11
C ARG A 76 -7.19 -1.57 -11.25
N ASP A 77 -6.80 -2.79 -10.90
CA ASP A 77 -7.60 -3.65 -10.02
C ASP A 77 -7.76 -3.00 -8.64
N TRP A 78 -6.68 -2.43 -8.09
CA TRP A 78 -6.68 -1.80 -6.77
C TRP A 78 -7.39 -0.43 -6.75
N GLU A 79 -7.29 0.35 -7.82
CA GLU A 79 -8.10 1.56 -7.99
C GLU A 79 -9.60 1.23 -8.01
N ALA A 80 -10.01 0.17 -8.71
CA ALA A 80 -11.40 -0.28 -8.72
C ALA A 80 -11.87 -0.69 -7.30
N TYR A 81 -11.05 -1.41 -6.54
CA TYR A 81 -11.36 -1.74 -5.16
C TYR A 81 -11.53 -0.52 -4.26
N ALA A 82 -10.73 0.54 -4.46
CA ALA A 82 -10.87 1.77 -3.70
C ALA A 82 -12.24 2.42 -3.96
N VAL A 83 -12.64 2.54 -5.24
CA VAL A 83 -13.94 3.10 -5.63
C VAL A 83 -15.11 2.30 -5.08
N LEU A 84 -15.04 0.97 -5.13
CA LEU A 84 -16.09 0.09 -4.61
C LEU A 84 -16.22 0.16 -3.09
N GLY A 85 -15.11 0.35 -2.36
CA GLY A 85 -15.13 0.50 -0.92
C GLY A 85 -15.83 1.78 -0.45
N GLU A 86 -15.65 2.89 -1.17
CA GLU A 86 -16.34 4.17 -0.89
C GLU A 86 -17.87 4.04 -1.05
N ALA A 87 -18.31 3.33 -2.10
CA ALA A 87 -19.74 3.10 -2.34
C ALA A 87 -20.40 2.20 -1.27
N GLY A 88 -19.63 1.27 -0.67
CA GLY A 88 -20.09 0.41 0.40
C GLY A 88 -20.26 1.14 1.73
N ASP A 89 -19.34 2.06 2.06
CA ASP A 89 -19.35 2.86 3.29
C ASP A 89 -20.56 3.80 3.33
N LEU A 90 -20.81 4.54 2.24
CA LEU A 90 -21.98 5.41 2.08
C LEU A 90 -23.32 4.66 2.17
N SER A 91 -23.37 3.41 1.70
CA SER A 91 -24.56 2.57 1.81
C SER A 91 -24.81 2.06 3.24
N GLN A 92 -23.75 1.96 4.06
CA GLN A 92 -23.84 1.53 5.45
C GLN A 92 -24.30 2.68 6.36
N ASP A 93 -23.74 3.88 6.19
CA ASP A 93 -24.13 5.09 6.94
C ASP A 93 -25.60 5.48 6.72
N SER A 94 -26.10 5.37 5.48
CA SER A 94 -27.50 5.68 5.19
C SER A 94 -28.50 4.70 5.86
N ARG A 95 -28.03 3.55 6.34
CA ARG A 95 -28.86 2.51 6.97
C ARG A 95 -28.93 2.62 8.49
N VAL A 96 -28.06 3.43 9.11
CA VAL A 96 -28.02 3.66 10.57
C VAL A 96 -28.93 4.81 11.00
N LEU A 97 -29.41 5.62 10.04
CA LEU A 97 -30.25 6.79 10.28
C LEU A 97 -31.77 6.52 10.18
N HIS A 98 -32.22 5.26 10.14
CA HIS A 98 -33.62 4.90 9.92
C HIS A 98 -34.19 3.94 10.97
#